data_AF-A0A9Q1LWX0-F1
#
_entry.id   AF-A0A9Q1LWX0-F1
#
_cell.length_a   1.000
_cell.length_b   1.000
_cell.length_c   1.000
_cell.angle_alpha   90.00
_cell.angle_beta   90.00
_cell.angle_gamma   90.00
#
_symmetry.space_group_name_H-M   'P 1'
#
loop_
_entity.id
_entity.type
_entity.pdbx_description
1 polymer ?
#
loop_
_entity_poly.entity_id
_entity_poly.type
_entity_poly.pdbx_seq_one_letter_code
_entity_poly.pdbx_strand_id
1 'polypeptide(L)'
;MEQPIPPYLFAFAVGELGSREVGPRTRVYAEVVPEVLDATAKEFAGTEEMIQVGEKIFGPYNWERFDLLVLPPSFPYGGMENPRMVFLTPTVIKGDTSGGQVVAHSWTGNLITNKNNDHIWLNE
;
A
#
# COMPACT_ATOMS: atom_id res chain seq x y z
N MET A 1 -13.13 -8.72 -4.79
CA MET A 1 -13.17 -7.24 -4.88
C MET A 1 -14.59 -6.86 -5.26
N GLU A 2 -15.37 -6.39 -4.29
CA GLU A 2 -16.79 -6.02 -4.51
C GLU A 2 -16.97 -4.49 -4.62
N GLN A 3 -16.03 -3.72 -4.08
CA GLN A 3 -16.01 -2.26 -4.17
C GLN A 3 -15.73 -1.83 -5.62
N PRO A 4 -16.52 -0.91 -6.19
CA PRO A 4 -16.26 -0.36 -7.51
C PRO A 4 -14.96 0.44 -7.50
N ILE A 5 -14.11 0.23 -8.51
CA ILE A 5 -12.84 0.95 -8.68
C ILE A 5 -12.64 1.36 -10.14
N PRO A 6 -11.94 2.47 -10.41
CA PRO A 6 -11.47 2.78 -11.74
C PRO A 6 -10.47 1.72 -12.24
N PRO A 7 -10.44 1.41 -13.56
CA PRO A 7 -9.61 0.32 -14.09
C PRO A 7 -8.10 0.43 -13.82
N TYR A 8 -7.55 1.65 -13.67
CA TYR A 8 -6.12 1.84 -13.43
C TYR A 8 -5.64 1.28 -12.08
N LEU A 9 -6.58 1.05 -11.14
CA LEU A 9 -6.30 0.46 -9.84
C LEU A 9 -6.27 -1.07 -9.86
N PHE A 10 -6.68 -1.71 -10.96
CA PHE A 10 -6.50 -3.15 -11.11
C PHE A 10 -5.00 -3.48 -11.11
N ALA A 11 -4.61 -4.38 -10.23
CA ALA A 11 -3.25 -4.91 -10.16
C ALA A 11 -3.26 -6.41 -10.00
N PHE A 12 -2.18 -7.03 -10.48
CA PHE A 12 -1.87 -8.43 -10.24
C PHE A 12 -0.36 -8.56 -10.09
N ALA A 13 0.06 -9.50 -9.25
CA ALA A 13 1.45 -9.92 -9.12
C ALA A 13 1.49 -11.43 -9.01
N VAL A 14 2.50 -12.03 -9.62
CA VAL A 14 2.78 -13.46 -9.56
C VAL A 14 4.28 -13.64 -9.37
N GLY A 15 4.64 -14.47 -8.39
CA GLY A 15 6.02 -14.75 -8.07
C GLY A 15 6.11 -15.65 -6.84
N GLU A 16 7.34 -15.94 -6.43
CA GLU A 16 7.61 -16.62 -5.17
C GLU A 16 7.54 -15.59 -4.03
N LEU A 17 6.37 -15.49 -3.39
CA LEU A 17 6.07 -14.45 -2.41
C LEU A 17 5.93 -15.05 -1.00
N GLY A 18 6.68 -14.48 -0.05
CA GLY A 18 6.51 -14.71 1.37
C GLY A 18 5.66 -13.61 2.01
N SER A 19 5.27 -13.80 3.27
CA SER A 19 4.51 -12.76 3.99
C SER A 19 4.75 -12.73 5.50
N ARG A 20 4.37 -11.60 6.11
CA ARG A 20 4.32 -11.36 7.56
C ARG A 20 3.10 -10.52 7.91
N GLU A 21 2.36 -10.88 8.95
CA GLU A 21 1.36 -9.98 9.54
C GLU A 21 2.08 -8.88 10.32
N VAL A 22 1.66 -7.62 10.13
CA VAL A 22 2.23 -6.45 10.84
C VAL A 22 1.15 -5.65 11.58
N GLY A 23 -0.12 -6.03 11.44
CA GLY A 23 -1.23 -5.39 12.11
C GLY A 23 -2.50 -6.24 12.06
N PRO A 24 -3.62 -5.76 12.64
CA PRO A 24 -4.89 -6.49 12.67
C PRO A 24 -5.51 -6.68 11.28
N ARG A 25 -5.14 -5.83 10.32
CA ARG A 25 -5.68 -5.81 8.94
C ARG A 25 -4.61 -5.52 7.89
N THR A 26 -3.34 -5.75 8.23
CA THR A 26 -2.19 -5.42 7.38
C THR A 26 -1.17 -6.54 7.41
N ARG A 27 -0.88 -7.05 6.23
CA ARG A 27 0.17 -8.02 5.93
C ARG A 27 1.11 -7.43 4.90
N VAL A 28 2.40 -7.68 5.08
CA VAL A 28 3.41 -7.37 4.08
C VAL A 28 3.78 -8.62 3.28
N TYR A 29 4.11 -8.42 2.02
CA TYR A 29 4.59 -9.43 1.09
C TYR A 29 5.89 -8.94 0.43
N ALA A 30 6.79 -9.87 0.15
CA ALA A 30 8.02 -9.64 -0.61
C ALA A 30 8.52 -10.98 -1.18
N GLU A 31 9.65 -10.98 -1.89
CA GLU A 31 10.36 -12.21 -2.27
C GLU A 31 10.63 -13.10 -1.04
N VAL A 32 10.69 -14.43 -1.23
CA VAL A 32 10.94 -15.42 -0.16
C VAL A 32 12.42 -15.41 0.28
N VAL A 33 12.88 -14.25 0.76
CA VAL A 33 14.16 -14.03 1.40
C VAL A 33 13.87 -13.57 2.83
N PRO A 34 14.17 -14.37 3.87
CA PRO A 34 13.80 -14.06 5.25
C PRO A 34 14.23 -12.66 5.70
N GLU A 35 15.45 -12.24 5.36
CA GLU A 35 15.99 -10.93 5.71
C GLU A 35 15.18 -9.78 5.09
N VAL A 36 14.71 -9.97 3.84
CA VAL A 36 13.88 -8.98 3.15
C VAL A 36 12.49 -8.92 3.77
N LEU A 37 11.88 -10.07 4.08
CA LEU A 37 10.56 -10.13 4.72
C LEU A 37 10.57 -9.51 6.11
N ASP A 38 11.61 -9.79 6.91
CA ASP A 38 11.71 -9.28 8.27
C ASP A 38 12.05 -7.78 8.28
N ALA A 39 12.90 -7.31 7.35
CA ALA A 39 13.14 -5.88 7.15
C ALA A 39 11.88 -5.15 6.70
N THR A 40 11.13 -5.72 5.76
CA THR A 40 9.83 -5.19 5.30
C THR A 40 8.83 -5.12 6.45
N ALA A 41 8.70 -6.20 7.22
CA ALA A 41 7.78 -6.25 8.36
C ALA A 41 8.13 -5.20 9.42
N LYS A 42 9.42 -5.01 9.69
CA LYS A 42 9.91 -3.98 10.61
C LYS A 42 9.61 -2.57 10.09
N GLU A 43 9.87 -2.31 8.81
CA GLU A 43 9.63 -1.00 8.19
C GLU A 43 8.14 -0.58 8.29
N PHE A 44 7.22 -1.53 8.12
CA PHE A 44 5.77 -1.28 8.06
C PHE A 44 5.00 -1.66 9.33
N ALA A 45 5.69 -1.88 10.46
CA ALA A 45 5.03 -2.20 11.73
C ALA A 45 4.08 -1.09 12.22
N GLY A 46 4.29 0.17 11.80
CA GLY A 46 3.47 1.33 12.17
C GLY A 46 2.23 1.56 11.28
N THR A 47 1.96 0.71 10.30
CA THR A 47 0.91 0.96 9.30
C THR A 47 -0.49 1.06 9.91
N GLU A 48 -0.82 0.27 10.93
CA GLU A 48 -2.14 0.37 11.59
C GLU A 48 -2.37 1.73 12.24
N GLU A 49 -1.34 2.32 12.86
CA GLU A 49 -1.44 3.67 13.45
C GLU A 49 -1.76 4.71 12.36
N MET A 50 -1.11 4.61 11.20
CA MET A 50 -1.38 5.49 10.06
C MET A 50 -2.82 5.35 9.56
N ILE A 51 -3.35 4.13 9.46
CA ILE A 51 -4.74 3.91 9.04
C ILE A 51 -5.70 4.51 10.06
N GLN A 52 -5.46 4.32 11.36
CA GLN A 52 -6.31 4.90 12.42
C GLN A 52 -6.29 6.43 12.41
N VAL A 53 -5.13 7.05 12.11
CA VAL A 53 -5.05 8.49 11.91
C VAL A 53 -5.86 8.91 10.68
N GLY A 54 -5.71 8.20 9.57
CA GLY A 54 -6.51 8.43 8.36
C GLY A 54 -8.01 8.33 8.61
N GLU A 55 -8.45 7.32 9.36
CA GLU A 55 -9.86 7.12 9.72
C GLU A 55 -10.43 8.28 10.55
N LYS A 56 -9.63 8.87 11.44
CA LYS A 56 -10.04 10.04 12.23
C LYS A 56 -10.19 11.30 11.38
N ILE A 57 -9.42 11.43 10.30
CA ILE A 57 -9.39 12.63 9.44
C ILE A 57 -10.42 12.52 8.30
N PHE A 58 -10.46 11.37 7.64
CA PHE A 58 -11.20 11.18 6.38
C PHE A 58 -12.43 10.27 6.51
N GLY A 59 -12.66 9.68 7.68
CA GLY A 59 -13.76 8.74 7.93
C GLY A 59 -13.36 7.27 7.66
N PRO A 60 -14.32 6.33 7.70
CA PRO A 60 -14.04 4.90 7.72
C PRO A 60 -13.17 4.38 6.57
N TYR A 61 -12.31 3.39 6.86
CA TYR A 61 -11.54 2.67 5.85
C TYR A 61 -12.41 1.59 5.17
N ASN A 62 -12.72 1.78 3.88
CA ASN A 62 -13.74 0.97 3.17
C ASN A 62 -13.20 -0.27 2.43
N TRP A 63 -11.92 -0.62 2.59
CA TRP A 63 -11.27 -1.66 1.76
C TRP A 63 -10.99 -2.97 2.49
N GLU A 64 -11.48 -3.16 3.72
CA GLU A 64 -11.31 -4.36 4.57
C GLU A 64 -9.87 -4.61 5.06
N ARG A 65 -8.91 -4.77 4.15
CA ARG A 65 -7.48 -4.96 4.43
C ARG A 65 -6.65 -3.87 3.77
N PHE A 66 -5.51 -3.56 4.37
CA PHE A 66 -4.47 -2.72 3.80
C PHE A 66 -3.18 -3.54 3.79
N ASP A 67 -2.95 -4.34 2.75
CA ASP A 67 -1.73 -5.13 2.61
C ASP A 67 -0.72 -4.40 1.71
N LEU A 68 0.56 -4.75 1.84
CA LEU A 68 1.68 -4.11 1.16
C LEU A 68 2.51 -5.17 0.44
N LEU A 69 2.88 -4.93 -0.82
CA LEU A 69 3.77 -5.79 -1.59
C LEU A 69 5.02 -5.00 -1.99
N VAL A 70 6.17 -5.40 -1.45
CA VAL A 70 7.46 -4.93 -1.91
C VAL A 70 7.85 -5.72 -3.15
N LEU A 71 7.95 -5.00 -4.27
CA LEU A 71 8.30 -5.54 -5.58
C LEU A 71 9.83 -5.62 -5.77
N PRO A 72 10.30 -6.25 -6.86
CA PRO A 72 11.71 -6.20 -7.23
C PRO A 72 12.20 -4.77 -7.50
N PRO A 73 13.52 -4.52 -7.48
CA PRO A 73 14.11 -3.19 -7.72
C PRO A 73 13.78 -2.55 -9.07
N SER A 74 13.22 -3.31 -10.02
CA SER A 74 12.78 -2.83 -11.33
C SER A 74 11.44 -2.08 -11.30
N PHE A 75 10.73 -2.05 -10.17
CA PHE A 75 9.48 -1.30 -10.06
C PHE A 75 9.73 0.21 -10.28
N PRO A 76 9.03 0.86 -11.24
CA PRO A 76 9.43 2.18 -11.72
C PRO A 76 8.97 3.35 -10.85
N TYR A 77 8.20 3.11 -9.80
CA TYR A 77 7.61 4.15 -8.93
C TYR A 77 7.98 3.94 -7.47
N GLY A 78 7.75 4.96 -6.64
CA GLY A 78 7.84 4.83 -5.18
C GLY A 78 6.76 3.89 -4.61
N GLY A 79 5.56 3.98 -5.14
CA GLY A 79 4.45 3.10 -4.80
C GLY A 79 3.32 3.19 -5.82
N MET A 80 2.34 2.30 -5.68
CA MET A 80 1.05 2.33 -6.37
C MET A 80 -0.04 1.90 -5.40
N GLU A 81 -1.07 2.72 -5.26
CA GLU A 81 -2.16 2.68 -4.29
C GLU A 81 -3.22 1.61 -4.58
N ASN A 82 -2.84 0.49 -5.20
CA ASN A 82 -3.78 -0.55 -5.58
C ASN A 82 -4.61 -1.00 -4.34
N PRO A 83 -5.94 -0.91 -4.39
CA PRO A 83 -6.78 -1.13 -3.23
C PRO A 83 -6.54 -2.51 -2.62
N ARG A 84 -6.42 -2.54 -1.29
CA ARG A 84 -6.06 -3.72 -0.48
C ARG A 84 -4.64 -4.25 -0.66
N MET A 85 -3.89 -3.83 -1.68
CA MET A 85 -2.57 -4.38 -1.99
C MET A 85 -1.65 -3.33 -2.59
N VAL A 86 -1.17 -2.40 -1.77
CA VAL A 86 -0.28 -1.33 -2.22
C VAL A 86 1.04 -1.92 -2.70
N PHE A 87 1.46 -1.57 -3.91
CA PHE A 87 2.76 -1.96 -4.44
C PHE A 87 3.82 -0.92 -4.08
N LEU A 88 5.02 -1.38 -3.72
CA LEU A 88 6.10 -0.53 -3.25
C LEU A 88 7.42 -0.94 -3.89
N THR A 89 8.27 0.05 -4.17
CA THR A 89 9.69 -0.21 -4.49
C THR A 89 10.45 -0.63 -3.23
N PRO A 90 11.49 -1.47 -3.32
CA PRO A 90 12.28 -1.83 -2.15
C PRO A 90 13.07 -0.66 -1.57
N THR A 91 13.23 0.45 -2.29
CA THR A 91 13.96 1.64 -1.82
C THR A 91 13.28 2.37 -0.66
N VAL A 92 12.01 2.05 -0.36
CA VAL A 92 11.31 2.58 0.82
C VAL A 92 11.72 1.85 2.11
N ILE A 93 12.38 0.69 2.03
CA ILE A 93 12.90 -0.02 3.21
C ILE A 93 14.19 0.67 3.65
N LYS A 94 14.06 1.66 4.54
CA LYS A 94 15.18 2.47 5.04
C LYS A 94 15.81 1.90 6.30
N GLY A 95 15.05 1.11 7.06
CA GLY A 95 15.45 0.52 8.33
C GLY A 95 15.09 1.36 9.57
N ASP A 96 14.45 2.51 9.37
CA ASP A 96 14.08 3.49 10.41
C ASP A 96 12.57 3.76 10.50
N THR A 97 11.75 2.98 9.78
CA THR A 97 10.26 3.08 9.73
C THR A 97 9.72 4.34 9.04
N SER A 98 10.58 5.14 8.40
CA SER A 98 10.17 6.36 7.70
C SER A 98 9.61 6.09 6.29
N GLY A 99 9.64 4.85 5.79
CA GLY A 99 9.31 4.50 4.41
C GLY A 99 7.83 4.43 4.06
N GLY A 100 6.93 4.36 5.06
CA GLY A 100 5.49 4.22 4.83
C GLY A 100 4.80 5.56 4.56
N GLN A 101 4.35 5.79 3.32
CA GLN A 101 3.64 7.04 2.95
C GLN A 101 2.32 6.85 2.18
N VAL A 102 1.92 5.62 1.82
CA VAL A 102 0.87 5.38 0.79
C VAL A 102 -0.54 5.11 1.36
N VAL A 103 -0.81 5.48 2.62
CA VAL A 103 -2.10 5.18 3.25
C VAL A 103 -3.23 6.12 2.76
N ALA A 104 -2.89 7.37 2.45
CA ALA A 104 -3.87 8.44 2.16
C ALA A 104 -4.73 8.19 0.92
N HIS A 105 -4.17 7.59 -0.14
CA HIS A 105 -4.90 7.34 -1.39
C HIS A 105 -6.11 6.41 -1.23
N SER A 106 -6.20 5.67 -0.13
CA SER A 106 -7.40 4.91 0.24
C SER A 106 -8.66 5.78 0.29
N TRP A 107 -8.52 7.09 0.52
CA TRP A 107 -9.59 8.08 0.40
C TRP A 107 -9.42 8.96 -0.85
N THR A 108 -8.29 9.65 -0.99
CA THR A 108 -8.01 10.60 -2.09
C THR A 108 -7.37 9.89 -3.27
N GLY A 109 -8.17 9.48 -4.26
CA GLY A 109 -7.73 8.69 -5.42
C GLY A 109 -8.56 7.42 -5.56
N ASN A 110 -8.62 6.59 -4.52
CA ASN A 110 -9.34 5.30 -4.58
C ASN A 110 -10.83 5.44 -4.31
N LEU A 111 -11.22 6.20 -3.27
CA LEU A 111 -12.63 6.42 -2.93
C LEU A 111 -13.21 7.60 -3.71
N ILE A 112 -12.44 8.69 -3.81
CA ILE A 112 -12.75 9.86 -4.61
C ILE A 112 -11.69 9.93 -5.71
N THR A 113 -12.05 9.53 -6.93
CA THR A 113 -11.14 9.47 -8.07
C THR A 113 -11.38 10.66 -9.01
N ASN A 114 -10.30 11.27 -9.51
CA ASN A 114 -10.34 12.17 -10.66
C ASN A 114 -11.08 11.54 -11.86
N LYS A 115 -11.87 12.34 -12.59
CA LYS A 115 -12.58 11.86 -13.78
C LYS A 115 -11.65 11.58 -14.96
N ASN A 116 -10.57 12.35 -15.09
CA ASN A 116 -9.56 12.25 -16.12
C ASN A 116 -8.23 12.85 -15.62
N ASN A 117 -7.15 12.66 -16.37
CA ASN A 117 -5.80 13.02 -15.94
C ASN A 117 -5.55 14.54 -15.84
N ASP A 118 -6.38 15.37 -16.46
CA ASP A 118 -6.28 16.84 -16.30
C ASP A 118 -6.58 17.27 -14.86
N HIS A 119 -7.28 16.43 -14.10
CA HIS A 119 -7.62 16.63 -12.69
C HIS A 119 -6.85 15.73 -11.74
N ILE A 120 -5.68 15.20 -12.14
CA ILE A 120 -4.88 14.29 -11.30
C ILE A 120 -4.46 14.91 -9.97
N TRP A 121 -4.33 16.25 -9.93
CA TRP A 121 -4.05 17.00 -8.71
C TRP A 121 -5.11 16.86 -7.61
N LEU A 122 -6.31 16.34 -7.92
CA LEU A 122 -7.31 16.01 -6.89
C LEU A 122 -6.97 14.72 -6.13
N ASN A 123 -6.17 13.83 -6.72
CA ASN A 123 -5.75 12.59 -6.11
C ASN A 123 -4.50 12.78 -5.23
N GLU A 124 -3.57 13.63 -5.68
CA GLU A 124 -2.26 13.92 -5.08
C GLU A 124 -2.30 15.09 -4.08
#